data_AF-A0A8K1FWQ0-F1
#
_entry.id   AF-A0A8K1FWQ0-F1
#
_cell.length_a   1.000
_cell.length_b   1.000
_cell.length_c   1.000
_cell.angle_alpha   90.00
_cell.angle_beta   90.00
_cell.angle_gamma   90.00
#
_symmetry.space_group_name_H-M   'P 1'
#
loop_
_entity.id
_entity.type
_entity.pdbx_description
1 polymer ?
#
loop_
_entity_poly.entity_id
_entity_poly.type
_entity_poly.pdbx_seq_one_letter_code
_entity_poly.pdbx_strand_id
1 'polypeptide(L)'
;MKLCGNCEIVSLDGLTLNWKLKTIETGNQVLDNCFELNFKVLKNTILYKSIIIPYNGDYRISSILVSLGRIKESRLFFKNQKTSIYIEDILIKDISIKDIKEHYSKICGNYLSTQLMYCLGNKHFMIIGKDKRNVVKAYFQLKDLLDYITSIRNALCTDNPLY
;
A
#
# COMPACT_ATOMS: atom_id res chain seq x y z
N MET A 1 4.70 15.38 0.05
CA MET A 1 5.61 15.03 -1.07
C MET A 1 4.78 15.07 -2.34
N LYS A 2 5.32 15.54 -3.47
CA LYS A 2 4.60 15.54 -4.76
C LYS A 2 5.22 14.50 -5.69
N LEU A 3 4.38 13.77 -6.42
CA LEU A 3 4.80 12.86 -7.47
C LEU A 3 4.35 13.45 -8.80
N CYS A 4 5.28 13.71 -9.71
CA CYS A 4 5.00 14.32 -11.01
C CYS A 4 5.44 13.39 -12.13
N GLY A 5 4.59 13.19 -13.14
CA GLY A 5 4.93 12.40 -14.32
C GLY A 5 3.73 11.89 -15.09
N ASN A 6 3.99 11.44 -16.33
CA ASN A 6 3.04 10.71 -17.17
C ASN A 6 3.50 9.24 -17.26
N CYS A 7 2.58 8.27 -17.19
CA CYS A 7 2.90 6.87 -17.51
C CYS A 7 3.09 6.72 -19.03
N GLU A 8 4.32 6.85 -19.53
CA GLU A 8 4.66 6.28 -20.84
C GLU A 8 5.00 4.80 -20.63
N ILE A 9 4.12 3.91 -21.11
CA ILE A 9 4.39 2.47 -21.17
C ILE A 9 5.30 2.25 -22.40
N VAL A 10 6.62 2.14 -22.19
CA VAL A 10 7.60 2.12 -23.29
C VAL A 10 7.80 0.73 -23.92
N SER A 11 7.51 -0.39 -23.22
CA SER A 11 7.34 -1.70 -23.85
C SER A 11 6.79 -2.75 -22.88
N LEU A 12 6.24 -3.83 -23.44
CA LEU A 12 5.69 -4.99 -22.74
C LEU A 12 6.59 -6.23 -22.88
N ASP A 13 7.91 -6.06 -22.92
CA ASP A 13 8.84 -7.18 -22.86
C ASP A 13 9.42 -7.32 -21.44
N GLY A 14 8.63 -7.98 -20.60
CA GLY A 14 9.14 -9.07 -19.79
C GLY A 14 10.01 -8.80 -18.56
N LEU A 15 10.41 -7.58 -18.17
CA LEU A 15 10.89 -7.29 -16.78
C LEU A 15 11.28 -5.83 -16.45
N THR A 16 11.12 -4.85 -17.33
CA THR A 16 11.58 -3.47 -17.05
C THR A 16 10.52 -2.42 -17.36
N LEU A 17 9.88 -1.89 -16.31
CA LEU A 17 9.17 -0.62 -16.44
C LEU A 17 10.21 0.51 -16.39
N ASN A 18 10.55 1.06 -17.56
CA ASN A 18 11.29 2.31 -17.66
C ASN A 18 10.37 3.47 -17.30
N TRP A 19 10.34 3.83 -16.01
CA TRP A 19 9.75 5.09 -15.57
C TRP A 19 10.77 6.20 -15.82
N LYS A 20 10.44 7.18 -16.65
CA LYS A 20 11.17 8.45 -16.65
C LYS A 20 10.63 9.31 -15.51
N LEU A 21 10.99 8.97 -14.27
CA LEU A 21 10.82 9.85 -13.13
C LEU A 21 11.75 11.04 -13.33
N LYS A 22 11.23 12.11 -13.94
CA LYS A 22 11.87 13.42 -13.91
C LYS A 22 11.72 13.96 -12.48
N THR A 23 12.58 13.53 -11.57
CA THR A 23 12.85 14.29 -10.34
C THR A 23 13.59 15.55 -10.77
N ILE A 24 12.86 16.62 -11.07
CA ILE A 24 13.47 17.91 -11.39
C ILE A 24 13.62 18.69 -10.09
N GLU A 25 14.87 18.86 -9.67
CA GLU A 25 15.24 19.99 -8.83
C GLU A 25 15.02 21.27 -9.65
N THR A 26 13.99 22.03 -9.28
CA THR A 26 13.72 23.44 -9.59
C THR A 26 14.31 24.01 -10.89
N GLY A 27 13.49 24.10 -11.95
CA GLY A 27 13.80 24.86 -13.16
C GLY A 27 12.67 24.86 -14.19
N ASN A 28 11.70 25.77 -14.04
CA ASN A 28 10.77 26.31 -15.05
C ASN A 28 10.04 25.39 -16.06
N GLN A 29 9.98 24.07 -15.88
CA GLN A 29 9.00 23.23 -16.56
C GLN A 29 7.81 22.98 -15.62
N VAL A 30 6.68 23.64 -15.89
CA VAL A 30 5.42 23.35 -15.20
C VAL A 30 4.99 21.95 -15.64
N LEU A 31 5.18 20.97 -14.77
CA LEU A 31 4.56 19.66 -14.92
C LEU A 31 3.12 19.81 -14.43
N ASP A 32 2.18 19.86 -15.37
CA ASP A 32 0.75 20.01 -15.05
C ASP A 32 0.16 18.79 -14.31
N ASN A 33 0.86 17.65 -14.32
CA ASN A 33 0.42 16.39 -13.72
C ASN A 33 1.25 16.03 -12.47
N CYS A 34 1.06 16.80 -11.40
CA CYS A 34 1.65 16.51 -10.10
C CYS A 34 0.58 16.11 -9.06
N PHE A 35 0.74 14.94 -8.46
CA PHE A 35 -0.12 14.42 -7.41
C PHE A 35 0.51 14.61 -6.04
N GLU A 36 -0.25 15.19 -5.11
CA GLU A 36 0.18 15.27 -3.73
C GLU A 36 -0.01 13.94 -3.02
N LEU A 37 1.07 13.45 -2.41
CA LEU A 37 1.12 12.18 -1.71
C LEU A 37 0.82 12.36 -0.22
N ASN A 38 -0.23 11.69 0.25
CA ASN A 38 -0.71 11.66 1.64
C ASN A 38 0.06 10.66 2.51
N PHE A 39 1.37 10.56 2.28
CA PHE A 39 2.28 9.74 3.05
C PHE A 39 3.18 10.62 3.91
N LYS A 40 3.31 10.28 5.19
CA LYS A 40 4.33 10.86 6.05
C LYS A 40 5.53 9.93 6.10
N VAL A 41 6.65 10.37 5.56
CA VAL A 41 7.91 9.64 5.62
C VAL A 41 8.56 9.89 6.98
N LEU A 42 8.89 8.79 7.66
CA LEU A 42 9.73 8.76 8.85
C LEU A 42 10.96 7.90 8.51
N LYS A 43 12.03 7.99 9.33
CA LYS A 43 13.35 7.37 9.10
C LYS A 43 13.33 6.10 8.23
N ASN A 44 12.66 5.04 8.70
CA ASN A 44 12.59 3.74 8.00
C ASN A 44 11.14 3.26 7.81
N THR A 45 10.16 4.17 7.86
CA THR A 45 8.74 3.82 7.74
C THR A 45 7.95 4.89 7.01
N ILE A 46 7.03 4.48 6.17
CA ILE A 46 6.03 5.33 5.55
C ILE A 46 4.72 5.18 6.32
N LEU A 47 4.16 6.30 6.78
CA LEU A 47 2.91 6.34 7.50
C LEU A 47 1.79 6.83 6.57
N TYR A 48 0.74 6.02 6.43
CA TYR A 48 -0.54 6.43 5.86
C TYR A 48 -1.62 6.30 6.94
N LYS A 49 -2.17 7.43 7.39
CA LYS A 49 -3.08 7.47 8.56
C LYS A 49 -2.45 6.75 9.77
N SER A 50 -2.94 5.57 10.16
CA SER A 50 -2.40 4.75 11.25
C SER A 50 -1.71 3.46 10.77
N ILE A 51 -1.57 3.27 9.46
CA ILE A 51 -0.83 2.15 8.87
C ILE A 51 0.62 2.58 8.68
N ILE A 52 1.51 1.78 9.25
CA ILE A 52 2.95 1.93 9.20
C ILE A 52 3.46 0.86 8.24
N ILE A 53 4.07 1.32 7.16
CA ILE A 53 4.66 0.52 6.10
C ILE A 53 6.18 0.61 6.28
N PRO A 54 6.85 -0.48 6.71
CA PRO A 54 8.30 -0.48 6.75
C PRO A 54 8.87 -0.37 5.33
N TYR A 55 10.05 0.23 5.21
CA TYR A 55 10.82 0.19 3.97
C TYR A 55 12.31 0.13 4.29
N ASN A 56 13.08 -0.40 3.34
CA ASN A 56 14.53 -0.45 3.40
C ASN A 56 15.12 0.36 2.25
N GLY A 57 16.24 1.03 2.49
CA GLY A 57 16.96 1.80 1.47
C GLY A 57 16.45 3.24 1.32
N ASP A 58 16.53 3.76 0.10
CA ASP A 58 16.22 5.16 -0.18
C ASP A 58 14.73 5.48 0.02
N TYR A 59 14.44 6.50 0.83
CA TYR A 59 13.07 6.88 1.17
C TYR A 59 12.28 7.43 -0.02
N ARG A 60 12.93 8.09 -0.99
CA ARG A 60 12.28 8.65 -2.18
C ARG A 60 11.80 7.51 -3.06
N ILE A 61 12.69 6.55 -3.36
CA ILE A 61 12.34 5.35 -4.15
C ILE A 61 11.25 4.54 -3.44
N SER A 62 11.42 4.29 -2.14
CA SER A 62 10.46 3.53 -1.35
C SER A 62 9.08 4.19 -1.33
N SER A 63 9.03 5.51 -1.19
CA SER A 63 7.77 6.24 -1.18
C SER A 63 7.05 6.19 -2.53
N ILE A 64 7.79 6.18 -3.64
CA ILE A 64 7.23 5.97 -4.97
C ILE A 64 6.66 4.56 -5.08
N LEU A 65 7.43 3.53 -4.69
CA LEU A 65 7.00 2.14 -4.76
C LEU A 65 5.75 1.88 -3.91
N VAL A 66 5.69 2.45 -2.71
CA VAL A 66 4.49 2.38 -1.84
C VAL A 66 3.30 3.08 -2.50
N SER A 67 3.51 4.27 -3.07
CA SER A 67 2.43 5.03 -3.73
C SER A 67 1.85 4.30 -4.94
N LEU A 68 2.67 3.50 -5.63
CA LEU A 68 2.25 2.65 -6.75
C LEU A 68 1.80 1.25 -6.30
N GLY A 69 1.82 0.95 -5.00
CA GLY A 69 1.53 -0.37 -4.45
C GLY A 69 2.46 -1.49 -4.93
N ARG A 70 3.66 -1.14 -5.38
CA ARG A 70 4.68 -2.06 -5.93
C ARG A 70 5.64 -2.62 -4.89
N ILE A 71 5.29 -2.52 -3.62
CA ILE A 71 6.02 -3.19 -2.55
C ILE A 71 5.35 -4.54 -2.25
N LYS A 72 6.19 -5.53 -1.96
CA LYS A 72 5.79 -6.75 -1.28
C LYS A 72 6.13 -6.53 0.19
N GLU A 73 5.14 -6.58 1.06
CA GLU A 73 5.42 -6.66 2.48
C GLU A 73 4.53 -7.65 3.20
N SER A 74 5.15 -8.61 3.88
CA SER A 74 4.46 -9.67 4.61
C SER A 74 3.66 -9.15 5.81
N ARG A 75 4.03 -7.96 6.31
CA ARG A 75 3.40 -7.37 7.49
C ARG A 75 3.42 -5.85 7.46
N LEU A 76 2.24 -5.27 7.67
CA LEU A 76 2.08 -3.85 8.00
C LEU A 76 1.70 -3.71 9.48
N PHE A 77 2.14 -2.61 10.09
CA PHE A 77 1.84 -2.35 11.49
C PHE A 77 0.72 -1.32 11.61
N PHE A 78 -0.18 -1.54 12.57
CA PHE A 78 -1.13 -0.52 12.97
C PHE A 78 -0.58 0.25 14.17
N LYS A 79 -0.73 1.58 14.18
CA LYS A 79 -0.17 2.46 15.22
C LYS A 79 -0.50 2.01 16.64
N ASN A 80 -1.68 1.42 16.85
CA ASN A 80 -1.97 0.65 18.06
C ASN A 80 -1.32 -0.73 17.90
N GLN A 81 -0.11 -0.90 18.46
CA GLN A 81 0.77 -2.09 18.36
C GLN A 81 0.09 -3.44 18.71
N LYS A 82 -1.16 -3.42 19.19
CA LYS A 82 -2.01 -4.59 19.47
C LYS A 82 -2.77 -5.10 18.25
N THR A 83 -2.64 -4.47 17.10
CA THR A 83 -3.25 -4.89 15.82
C THR A 83 -2.17 -4.99 14.75
N SER A 84 -2.18 -6.10 14.00
CA SER A 84 -1.24 -6.34 12.91
C SER A 84 -2.01 -6.69 11.65
N ILE A 85 -1.53 -6.21 10.51
CA ILE A 85 -2.04 -6.55 9.19
C ILE A 85 -0.99 -7.42 8.53
N TYR A 86 -1.35 -8.65 8.26
CA TYR A 86 -0.52 -9.60 7.54
C TYR A 86 -0.98 -9.65 6.10
N ILE A 87 -0.04 -9.73 5.17
CA ILE A 87 -0.30 -9.79 3.74
C ILE A 87 0.47 -11.00 3.21
N GLU A 88 -0.16 -11.76 2.33
CA GLU A 88 0.52 -12.83 1.59
C GLU A 88 1.61 -12.26 0.68
N ASP A 89 2.46 -13.11 0.09
CA ASP A 89 3.58 -12.69 -0.77
C ASP A 89 3.14 -12.15 -2.16
N ILE A 90 2.36 -11.08 -2.14
CA ILE A 90 1.81 -10.35 -3.27
C ILE A 90 2.11 -8.85 -3.14
N LEU A 91 1.97 -8.12 -4.24
CA LEU A 91 2.11 -6.66 -4.22
C LEU A 91 0.89 -6.04 -3.55
N ILE A 92 1.09 -4.95 -2.81
CA ILE A 92 -0.01 -4.24 -2.14
C ILE A 92 -1.14 -3.89 -3.12
N LYS A 93 -0.81 -3.48 -4.35
CA LYS A 93 -1.81 -3.15 -5.39
C LYS A 93 -2.71 -4.32 -5.81
N ASP A 94 -2.31 -5.56 -5.54
CA ASP A 94 -3.00 -6.79 -5.97
C ASP A 94 -3.83 -7.41 -4.81
N ILE A 95 -3.87 -6.77 -3.64
CA ILE A 95 -4.70 -7.20 -2.51
C ILE A 95 -6.18 -7.01 -2.86
N SER A 96 -6.95 -8.09 -2.72
CA SER A 96 -8.40 -8.08 -2.89
C SER A 96 -9.07 -7.83 -1.54
N ILE A 97 -10.09 -6.97 -1.52
CA ILE A 97 -10.93 -6.71 -0.34
C ILE A 97 -12.27 -7.49 -0.38
N LYS A 98 -12.40 -8.47 -1.28
CA LYS A 98 -13.59 -9.33 -1.40
C LYS A 98 -13.52 -10.54 -0.46
N ASP A 99 -14.65 -11.19 -0.23
CA ASP A 99 -14.77 -12.46 0.50
C ASP A 99 -14.16 -12.41 1.92
N ILE A 100 -14.38 -11.30 2.62
CA ILE A 100 -13.87 -11.07 3.97
C ILE A 100 -14.58 -11.99 4.95
N LYS A 101 -13.79 -12.73 5.74
CA LYS A 101 -14.27 -13.56 6.85
C LYS A 101 -13.89 -12.89 8.17
N GLU A 102 -14.83 -12.87 9.10
CA GLU A 102 -14.60 -12.44 10.47
C GLU A 102 -14.89 -13.56 11.46
N HIS A 103 -14.04 -13.73 12.46
CA HIS A 103 -14.23 -14.73 13.51
C HIS A 103 -13.26 -14.49 14.68
N TYR A 104 -13.58 -15.05 15.83
CA TYR A 104 -12.63 -15.18 16.94
C TYR A 104 -11.96 -16.55 16.87
N SER A 105 -10.63 -16.57 16.87
CA SER A 105 -9.86 -17.82 16.84
C SER A 105 -8.46 -17.63 17.41
N LYS A 106 -7.85 -18.73 17.80
CA LYS A 106 -6.40 -18.79 18.10
C LYS A 106 -5.57 -18.95 16.83
N ILE A 107 -6.21 -19.29 15.71
CA ILE A 107 -5.63 -19.47 14.38
C ILE A 107 -6.34 -18.51 13.42
N CYS A 108 -5.62 -17.51 12.89
CA CYS A 108 -6.12 -16.58 11.89
C CYS A 108 -5.36 -16.80 10.58
N GLY A 109 -5.95 -17.52 9.62
CA GLY A 109 -5.23 -17.92 8.40
C GLY A 109 -4.01 -18.78 8.75
N ASN A 110 -2.81 -18.37 8.31
CA ASN A 110 -1.54 -19.06 8.61
C ASN A 110 -0.89 -18.59 9.92
N TYR A 111 -1.56 -17.76 10.72
CA TYR A 111 -0.99 -17.13 11.92
C TYR A 111 -1.59 -17.72 13.20
N LEU A 112 -0.72 -18.25 14.07
CA LEU A 112 -1.07 -18.84 15.35
C LEU A 112 -0.87 -17.84 16.51
N SER A 113 -1.77 -17.87 17.48
CA SER A 113 -1.72 -17.10 18.73
C SER A 113 -1.99 -17.99 19.93
N THR A 114 -1.30 -17.73 21.05
CA THR A 114 -1.58 -18.41 22.34
C THR A 114 -2.90 -17.96 22.96
N GLN A 115 -3.43 -16.81 22.54
CA GLN A 115 -4.65 -16.19 23.04
C GLN A 115 -5.71 -16.11 21.94
N LEU A 116 -6.98 -16.07 22.33
CA LEU A 116 -8.09 -15.85 21.40
C LEU A 116 -7.99 -14.44 20.82
N MET A 117 -7.95 -14.34 19.50
CA MET A 117 -7.84 -13.08 18.75
C MET A 117 -9.07 -12.91 17.86
N TYR A 118 -9.42 -11.67 17.56
CA TYR A 118 -10.35 -11.37 16.47
C TYR A 118 -9.57 -11.30 15.16
N CYS A 119 -10.00 -12.13 14.21
CA CYS A 119 -9.42 -12.26 12.88
C CYS A 119 -10.38 -11.63 11.87
N LEU A 120 -9.86 -10.81 10.95
CA LEU A 120 -10.63 -10.26 9.84
C LEU A 120 -9.75 -10.25 8.58
N GLY A 121 -10.17 -10.94 7.54
CA GLY A 121 -9.40 -10.98 6.29
C GLY A 121 -9.89 -12.02 5.31
N ASN A 122 -9.03 -12.34 4.34
CA ASN A 122 -9.28 -13.32 3.30
C ASN A 122 -7.96 -14.03 2.94
N LYS A 123 -7.87 -14.57 1.71
CA LYS A 123 -6.67 -15.25 1.22
C LYS A 123 -5.51 -14.32 0.83
N HIS A 124 -5.67 -13.00 0.77
CA HIS A 124 -4.62 -12.04 0.42
C HIS A 124 -4.07 -11.32 1.65
N PHE A 125 -4.90 -11.13 2.68
CA PHE A 125 -4.50 -10.47 3.92
C PHE A 125 -5.26 -11.00 5.13
N MET A 126 -4.68 -10.83 6.31
CA MET A 126 -5.30 -11.14 7.60
C MET A 126 -4.99 -10.05 8.62
N ILE A 127 -6.03 -9.46 9.22
CA ILE A 127 -5.89 -8.48 10.31
C ILE A 127 -6.21 -9.17 11.61
N ILE A 128 -5.29 -9.05 12.56
CA ILE A 128 -5.32 -9.78 13.82
C ILE A 128 -5.18 -8.80 14.97
N GLY A 129 -6.07 -8.90 15.96
CA GLY A 129 -6.01 -8.10 17.18
C GLY A 129 -6.93 -8.62 18.28
N LYS A 130 -6.67 -8.24 19.53
CA LYS A 130 -7.52 -8.61 20.67
C LYS A 130 -8.87 -7.90 20.68
N ASP A 131 -8.89 -6.67 20.16
CA ASP A 131 -10.05 -5.79 20.18
C ASP A 131 -10.65 -5.68 18.78
N LYS A 132 -11.87 -6.20 18.62
CA LYS A 132 -12.64 -6.15 17.36
C LYS A 132 -12.73 -4.73 16.80
N ARG A 133 -12.88 -3.70 17.63
CA ARG A 133 -12.98 -2.29 17.17
C ARG A 133 -11.70 -1.84 16.48
N ASN A 134 -10.55 -2.20 17.04
CA ASN A 134 -9.25 -1.84 16.46
C ASN A 134 -8.96 -2.61 15.16
N VAL A 135 -9.33 -3.90 15.09
CA VAL A 135 -9.21 -4.69 13.86
C VAL A 135 -10.09 -4.13 12.75
N VAL A 136 -11.36 -3.84 13.03
CA VAL A 136 -12.29 -3.24 12.06
C VAL A 136 -11.79 -1.86 11.60
N LYS A 137 -11.25 -1.04 12.52
CA LYS A 137 -10.64 0.24 12.16
C LYS A 137 -9.43 0.08 11.24
N ALA A 138 -8.57 -0.91 11.53
CA ALA A 138 -7.41 -1.21 10.68
C ALA A 138 -7.84 -1.70 9.30
N TYR A 139 -8.92 -2.50 9.20
CA TYR A 139 -9.52 -2.91 7.94
C TYR A 139 -9.94 -1.73 7.08
N PHE A 140 -10.72 -0.78 7.63
CA PHE A 140 -11.15 0.38 6.86
C PHE A 140 -9.98 1.25 6.41
N GLN A 141 -8.95 1.40 7.25
CA GLN A 141 -7.76 2.14 6.82
C GLN A 141 -6.94 1.40 5.76
N LEU A 142 -6.92 0.06 5.78
CA LEU A 142 -6.27 -0.74 4.75
C LEU A 142 -7.02 -0.57 3.43
N LYS A 143 -8.35 -0.66 3.46
CA LYS A 143 -9.19 -0.40 2.30
C LYS A 143 -8.92 1.00 1.73
N ASP A 144 -8.95 2.03 2.58
CA ASP A 144 -8.66 3.40 2.17
C ASP A 144 -7.27 3.56 1.52
N LEU A 145 -6.26 2.85 2.04
CA LEU A 145 -4.90 2.83 1.47
C LEU A 145 -4.90 2.21 0.07
N LEU A 146 -5.59 1.07 -0.11
CA LEU A 146 -5.69 0.39 -1.41
C LEU A 146 -6.45 1.24 -2.44
N ASP A 147 -7.55 1.86 -2.02
CA ASP A 147 -8.33 2.79 -2.85
C ASP A 147 -7.47 4.01 -3.24
N TYR A 148 -6.66 4.53 -2.30
CA TYR A 148 -5.75 5.65 -2.55
C TYR A 148 -4.60 5.29 -3.51
N ILE A 149 -3.99 4.12 -3.36
CA ILE A 149 -2.98 3.62 -4.30
C ILE A 149 -3.59 3.46 -5.70
N THR A 150 -4.82 2.95 -5.78
CA THR A 150 -5.54 2.80 -7.05
C THR A 150 -5.82 4.15 -7.70
N SER A 151 -6.24 5.15 -6.93
CA SER A 151 -6.50 6.49 -7.48
C SER A 151 -5.22 7.16 -7.98
N ILE A 152 -4.10 7.04 -7.25
CA ILE A 152 -2.79 7.52 -7.72
C ILE A 152 -2.43 6.85 -9.05
N ARG A 153 -2.58 5.53 -9.13
CA ARG A 153 -2.26 4.78 -10.35
C ARG A 153 -3.10 5.23 -11.54
N ASN A 154 -4.41 5.34 -11.38
CA ASN A 154 -5.31 5.74 -12.46
C ASN A 154 -5.09 7.20 -12.88
N ALA A 155 -4.62 8.05 -11.97
CA ALA A 155 -4.40 9.46 -12.27
C ALA A 155 -3.04 9.72 -12.93
N LEU A 156 -2.03 8.88 -12.65
CA LEU A 156 -0.72 8.91 -13.33
C LEU A 156 -0.73 8.17 -14.65
N CYS A 157 -1.48 7.08 -14.69
CA CYS A 157 -1.75 6.28 -15.87
C CYS A 157 -3.21 6.52 -16.23
N THR A 158 -3.53 7.67 -16.83
CA THR A 158 -4.73 7.71 -17.67
C THR A 158 -4.51 6.64 -18.71
N ASP A 159 -5.22 5.52 -18.59
CA ASP A 159 -5.38 4.59 -19.69
C ASP A 159 -5.78 5.46 -20.88
N ASN A 160 -4.86 5.68 -21.82
CA ASN A 160 -5.26 5.98 -23.17
C ASN A 160 -5.94 4.67 -23.58
N PRO A 161 -7.28 4.58 -23.71
CA PRO A 161 -7.82 3.52 -24.52
C PRO A 161 -7.21 3.76 -25.90
N LEU A 162 -6.22 2.94 -26.26
CA LEU A 162 -5.69 2.89 -27.61
C LEU A 162 -6.89 2.64 -28.54
N TYR A 163 -7.35 3.70 -29.19
CA TYR A 163 -8.09 3.64 -30.44
C TYR A 163 -7.07 3.69 -31.57
#